data_AF-A0A165DY68-F1
#
_entry.id   AF-A0A165DY68-F1
#
_cell.length_a   1.000
_cell.length_b   1.000
_cell.length_c   1.000
_cell.angle_alpha   90.00
_cell.angle_beta   90.00
_cell.angle_gamma   90.00
#
_symmetry.space_group_name_H-M   'P 1'
#
loop_
_entity.id
_entity.type
_entity.pdbx_description
1 polymer ?
#
loop_
_entity_poly.entity_id
_entity_poly.type
_entity_poly.pdbx_seq_one_letter_code
_entity_poly.pdbx_strand_id
1 'polypeptide(L)'
;MATLSLLARVFSSHYPHIGISFKDEVIPAVLNMLRTQPRDNALIELCLQVLYGWSVCMINAASWAKLFEVLARLCRFADKISRYTFSQILFELAGLVSVASTHGQRFDAIAQHLHSARKVRSYFVCCLRSDSASDRLAALRGLCYMTGAFNLPWNPRSEWDPDAVTTLHADQMAQVEDQIHSFGHDPAASDAAHFCDLRDLFYDSMRRFCVDKDLRKLAHELYRIIAQDPLVVSFIPSVTRHFLENQGPSAAGLPFHSWDDTLKYCVQELRREADDSPTDDHEDVVTVLEAWDLMLDGDVASAADLVRPMVSQQEAGFWYYYVLAESGEPEDIVIAWNALDFTNMHERLVSRSPTFAALRSSAIYRGVLFNIAEQAMRYVISAADGRSPEEWSLRASLLIIAESATAEYMTVAPFDARNSLQIYDIRLVAEIISIGHTLHLQKIEDMKKLWTLHTQGHSNPSWNNMRPRFLQPVLQCFFDEHKTARATCPQGRKHIPTTPRTDGAPYDSLHRGDIYTPLREATPSQIADWRAMLRGERNGRYARVVSWSDAPRELLPEILLLDYPAVRMRWCTYCDTRSVVLRRCGACRRTHYCGKDCQRKHWREGHQSDCPRDYL
;
A
#
# COMPACT_ATOMS: atom_id res chain seq x y z
N MET A 1 29.57 -8.46 -6.59
CA MET A 1 28.17 -8.18 -6.16
C MET A 1 27.56 -7.00 -6.86
N ALA A 2 28.15 -5.81 -6.86
CA ALA A 2 27.52 -4.68 -7.55
C ALA A 2 27.40 -4.88 -9.09
N THR A 3 28.40 -5.47 -9.75
CA THR A 3 28.28 -5.94 -11.14
C THR A 3 27.16 -6.95 -11.33
N LEU A 4 26.98 -7.86 -10.36
CA LEU A 4 25.92 -8.87 -10.40
C LEU A 4 24.53 -8.24 -10.21
N SER A 5 24.42 -7.22 -9.36
CA SER A 5 23.20 -6.41 -9.18
C SER A 5 22.85 -5.70 -10.48
N LEU A 6 23.84 -5.08 -11.14
CA LEU A 6 23.66 -4.47 -12.46
C LEU A 6 23.21 -5.49 -13.50
N LEU A 7 23.87 -6.66 -13.57
CA LEU A 7 23.49 -7.73 -14.50
C LEU A 7 22.06 -8.25 -14.23
N ALA A 8 21.69 -8.44 -12.96
CA ALA A 8 20.34 -8.86 -12.59
C ALA A 8 19.29 -7.84 -13.06
N ARG A 9 19.57 -6.54 -12.91
CA ARG A 9 18.70 -5.46 -13.42
C ARG A 9 18.61 -5.44 -14.94
N VAL A 10 19.74 -5.56 -15.63
CA VAL A 10 19.76 -5.61 -17.10
C VAL A 10 18.96 -6.81 -17.61
N PHE A 11 19.13 -7.98 -16.99
CA PHE A 11 18.38 -9.17 -17.36
C PHE A 11 16.90 -9.07 -17.02
N SER A 12 16.52 -8.49 -15.88
CA SER A 12 15.11 -8.26 -15.57
C SER A 12 14.42 -7.35 -16.57
N SER A 13 15.13 -6.34 -17.08
CA SER A 13 14.54 -5.35 -18.01
C SER A 13 14.57 -5.80 -19.47
N HIS A 14 15.60 -6.51 -19.91
CA HIS A 14 15.81 -6.78 -21.34
C HIS A 14 15.87 -8.27 -21.71
N TYR A 15 16.21 -9.16 -20.77
CA TYR A 15 16.45 -10.58 -21.08
C TYR A 15 15.97 -11.52 -19.95
N PRO A 16 14.67 -11.51 -19.59
CA PRO A 16 14.16 -12.21 -18.40
C PRO A 16 14.38 -13.74 -18.46
N HIS A 17 14.36 -14.32 -19.66
CA HIS A 17 14.63 -15.74 -19.88
C HIS A 17 16.07 -16.15 -19.47
N ILE A 18 17.05 -15.25 -19.64
CA ILE A 18 18.44 -15.48 -19.18
C ILE A 18 18.49 -15.39 -17.66
N GLY A 19 17.76 -14.45 -17.06
CA GLY A 19 17.68 -14.29 -15.60
C GLY A 19 17.23 -15.56 -14.88
N ILE A 20 16.37 -16.38 -15.49
CA ILE A 20 15.94 -17.67 -14.91
C ILE A 20 17.13 -18.62 -14.68
N SER A 21 18.16 -18.58 -15.52
CA SER A 21 19.36 -19.45 -15.38
C SER A 21 20.16 -19.18 -14.11
N PHE A 22 20.01 -18.00 -13.50
CA PHE A 22 20.72 -17.64 -12.27
C PHE A 22 20.31 -18.51 -11.07
N LYS A 23 19.15 -19.17 -11.16
CA LYS A 23 18.54 -19.94 -10.06
C LYS A 23 19.42 -21.07 -9.51
N ASP A 24 20.27 -21.66 -10.34
CA ASP A 24 20.97 -22.92 -10.02
C ASP A 24 22.36 -22.69 -9.41
N GLU A 25 23.06 -21.62 -9.83
CA GLU A 25 24.43 -21.33 -9.35
C GLU A 25 24.53 -19.99 -8.62
N VAL A 26 24.02 -18.92 -9.24
CA VAL A 26 24.16 -17.55 -8.74
C VAL A 26 23.35 -17.36 -7.46
N ILE A 27 22.07 -17.71 -7.46
CA ILE A 27 21.20 -17.49 -6.30
C ILE A 27 21.63 -18.29 -5.08
N PRO A 28 21.99 -19.60 -5.18
CA PRO A 28 22.57 -20.32 -4.06
C PRO A 28 23.85 -19.70 -3.51
N ALA A 29 24.72 -19.16 -4.36
CA ALA A 29 25.92 -18.44 -3.93
C ALA A 29 25.57 -17.15 -3.17
N VAL A 30 24.61 -16.35 -3.68
CA VAL A 30 24.12 -15.14 -3.01
C VAL A 30 23.51 -15.46 -1.64
N LEU A 31 22.69 -16.51 -1.54
CA LEU A 31 22.12 -16.97 -0.27
C LEU A 31 23.21 -17.41 0.71
N ASN A 32 24.23 -18.13 0.23
CA ASN A 32 25.35 -18.54 1.07
C ASN A 32 26.15 -17.33 1.56
N MET A 33 26.38 -16.33 0.70
CA MET A 33 27.04 -15.08 1.08
C MET A 33 26.28 -14.36 2.18
N LEU A 34 24.96 -14.19 2.03
CA LEU A 34 24.07 -13.61 3.05
C LEU A 34 24.19 -14.36 4.37
N ARG A 35 24.12 -15.70 4.33
CA ARG A 35 24.21 -16.55 5.52
C ARG A 35 25.54 -16.42 6.26
N THR A 36 26.63 -16.18 5.54
CA THR A 36 27.98 -16.09 6.12
C THR A 36 28.37 -14.67 6.53
N GLN A 37 27.55 -13.65 6.25
CA GLN A 37 27.90 -12.28 6.65
C GLN A 37 27.77 -12.09 8.16
N PRO A 38 28.86 -11.74 8.87
CA PRO A 38 28.84 -11.58 10.32
C PRO A 38 28.30 -10.22 10.77
N ARG A 39 28.15 -9.25 9.86
CA ARG A 39 27.80 -7.86 10.15
C ARG A 39 26.95 -7.24 9.04
N ASP A 40 26.21 -6.21 9.42
CA ASP A 40 25.40 -5.40 8.51
C ASP A 40 26.29 -4.51 7.66
N ASN A 41 26.25 -4.69 6.35
CA ASN A 41 27.13 -3.99 5.42
C ASN A 41 26.51 -3.95 4.00
N ALA A 42 27.17 -3.27 3.07
CA ALA A 42 26.68 -3.06 1.71
C ALA A 42 26.51 -4.38 0.95
N LEU A 43 27.22 -5.43 1.38
CA LEU A 43 27.13 -6.73 0.73
C LEU A 43 25.73 -7.35 0.93
N ILE A 44 25.14 -7.19 2.11
CA ILE A 44 23.78 -7.64 2.41
C ILE A 44 22.80 -6.91 1.50
N GLU A 45 22.85 -5.58 1.47
CA GLU A 45 22.00 -4.75 0.61
C GLU A 45 22.12 -5.15 -0.87
N LEU A 46 23.35 -5.36 -1.36
CA LEU A 46 23.60 -5.79 -2.74
C LEU A 46 23.09 -7.21 -3.02
N CYS A 47 23.23 -8.14 -2.06
CA CYS A 47 22.67 -9.48 -2.18
C CYS A 47 21.14 -9.43 -2.29
N LEU A 48 20.47 -8.62 -1.48
CA LEU A 48 19.01 -8.45 -1.51
C LEU A 48 18.57 -7.81 -2.84
N GLN A 49 19.28 -6.79 -3.34
CA GLN A 49 19.00 -6.21 -4.65
C GLN A 49 19.17 -7.20 -5.81
N VAL A 50 20.15 -8.11 -5.74
CA VAL A 50 20.30 -9.18 -6.74
C VAL A 50 19.11 -10.13 -6.69
N LEU A 51 18.66 -10.51 -5.50
CA LEU A 51 17.48 -11.35 -5.32
C LEU A 51 16.21 -10.66 -5.86
N TYR A 52 16.07 -9.36 -5.62
CA TYR A 52 14.99 -8.52 -6.16
C TYR A 52 15.00 -8.48 -7.69
N GLY A 53 16.12 -8.10 -8.31
CA GLY A 53 16.23 -8.10 -9.77
C GLY A 53 15.98 -9.49 -10.37
N TRP A 54 16.45 -10.55 -9.70
CA TRP A 54 16.21 -11.91 -10.15
C TRP A 54 14.73 -12.34 -10.05
N SER A 55 14.00 -11.97 -8.99
CA SER A 55 12.59 -12.36 -8.87
C SER A 55 11.70 -11.72 -9.92
N VAL A 56 12.04 -10.52 -10.40
CA VAL A 56 11.37 -9.89 -11.55
C VAL A 56 11.47 -10.76 -12.80
N CYS A 57 12.51 -11.60 -12.91
CA CYS A 57 12.63 -12.56 -14.02
C CYS A 57 11.71 -13.79 -13.86
N MET A 58 11.10 -14.00 -12.69
CA MET A 58 10.33 -15.20 -12.32
C MET A 58 8.81 -15.01 -12.52
N ILE A 59 8.42 -14.50 -13.68
CA ILE A 59 7.04 -14.08 -14.00
C ILE A 59 6.09 -15.27 -14.24
N ASN A 60 6.61 -16.43 -14.62
CA ASN A 60 5.78 -17.58 -14.97
C ASN A 60 5.50 -18.52 -13.78
N ALA A 61 4.32 -19.15 -13.80
CA ALA A 61 3.87 -20.11 -12.79
C ALA A 61 4.87 -21.28 -12.56
N ALA A 62 5.52 -21.76 -13.63
CA ALA A 62 6.50 -22.84 -13.55
C ALA A 62 7.74 -22.46 -12.72
N SER A 63 8.04 -21.17 -12.58
CA SER A 63 9.20 -20.65 -11.86
C SER A 63 8.90 -20.32 -10.40
N TRP A 64 7.63 -20.12 -10.02
CA TRP A 64 7.26 -19.73 -8.65
C TRP A 64 7.62 -20.76 -7.59
N ALA A 65 7.51 -22.06 -7.89
CA ALA A 65 7.94 -23.10 -6.97
C ALA A 65 9.40 -22.92 -6.54
N LYS A 66 10.27 -22.50 -7.48
CA LYS A 66 11.68 -22.26 -7.20
C LYS A 66 11.91 -20.93 -6.48
N LEU A 67 11.19 -19.87 -6.87
CA LEU A 67 11.21 -18.59 -6.16
C LEU A 67 10.86 -18.80 -4.69
N PHE A 68 9.73 -19.45 -4.39
CA PHE A 68 9.32 -19.72 -3.02
C PHE A 68 10.28 -20.64 -2.26
N GLU A 69 10.97 -21.56 -2.93
CA GLU A 69 12.03 -22.35 -2.29
C GLU A 69 13.19 -21.44 -1.80
N VAL A 70 13.56 -20.44 -2.60
CA VAL A 70 14.57 -19.42 -2.25
C VAL A 70 14.07 -18.52 -1.13
N LEU A 71 12.84 -18.02 -1.20
CA LEU A 71 12.24 -17.20 -0.15
C LEU A 71 12.15 -17.98 1.18
N ALA A 72 11.70 -19.23 1.15
CA ALA A 72 11.67 -20.09 2.33
C ALA A 72 13.07 -20.38 2.90
N ARG A 73 14.11 -20.40 2.06
CA ARG A 73 15.51 -20.48 2.53
C ARG A 73 15.93 -19.20 3.24
N LEU A 74 15.56 -18.02 2.74
CA LEU A 74 15.82 -16.73 3.39
C LEU A 74 15.17 -16.63 4.77
N CYS A 75 13.91 -17.04 4.91
CA CYS A 75 13.20 -17.06 6.20
C CYS A 75 13.98 -17.86 7.28
N ARG A 76 14.67 -18.94 6.89
CA ARG A 76 15.48 -19.76 7.82
C ARG A 76 16.74 -19.07 8.34
N PHE A 77 17.16 -17.96 7.73
CA PHE A 77 18.34 -17.20 8.18
C PHE A 77 18.01 -16.16 9.25
N ALA A 78 16.72 -15.93 9.54
CA ALA A 78 16.25 -14.88 10.44
C ALA A 78 16.95 -14.84 11.82
N ASP A 79 17.25 -15.99 12.44
CA ASP A 79 17.91 -16.00 13.76
C ASP A 79 19.40 -15.67 13.73
N LYS A 80 20.06 -15.87 12.59
CA LYS A 80 21.52 -15.80 12.47
C LYS A 80 22.01 -14.40 12.12
N ILE A 81 21.08 -13.53 11.76
CA ILE A 81 21.33 -12.16 11.30
C ILE A 81 21.08 -11.15 12.41
N SER A 82 21.53 -9.92 12.20
CA SER A 82 21.20 -8.79 13.06
C SER A 82 19.71 -8.41 12.95
N ARG A 83 19.28 -7.49 13.81
CA ARG A 83 17.94 -6.91 13.76
C ARG A 83 17.72 -6.10 12.48
N TYR A 84 18.72 -5.30 12.09
CA TYR A 84 18.70 -4.48 10.89
C TYR A 84 18.55 -5.32 9.61
N THR A 85 19.39 -6.35 9.45
CA THR A 85 19.31 -7.26 8.30
C THR A 85 18.01 -8.04 8.29
N PHE A 86 17.46 -8.40 9.47
CA PHE A 86 16.16 -9.06 9.55
C PHE A 86 15.05 -8.18 8.95
N SER A 87 14.97 -6.91 9.36
CA SER A 87 13.97 -5.98 8.84
C SER A 87 14.14 -5.79 7.33
N GLN A 88 15.37 -5.56 6.85
CA GLN A 88 15.66 -5.48 5.41
C GLN A 88 15.19 -6.71 4.63
N ILE A 89 15.49 -7.92 5.12
CA ILE A 89 15.04 -9.15 4.48
C ILE A 89 13.52 -9.21 4.47
N LEU A 90 12.84 -8.85 5.55
CA LEU A 90 11.39 -8.87 5.61
C LEU A 90 10.74 -7.90 4.61
N PHE A 91 11.26 -6.68 4.50
CA PHE A 91 10.84 -5.70 3.49
C PHE A 91 11.03 -6.22 2.08
N GLU A 92 12.24 -6.69 1.77
CA GLU A 92 12.55 -7.22 0.45
C GLU A 92 11.72 -8.47 0.16
N LEU A 93 11.49 -9.37 1.12
CA LEU A 93 10.57 -10.52 0.97
C LEU A 93 9.16 -10.08 0.59
N ALA A 94 8.60 -9.04 1.22
CA ALA A 94 7.28 -8.51 0.88
C ALA A 94 7.28 -7.92 -0.54
N GLY A 95 8.31 -7.15 -0.91
CA GLY A 95 8.47 -6.60 -2.26
C GLY A 95 8.65 -7.68 -3.34
N LEU A 96 9.40 -8.74 -3.05
CA LEU A 96 9.57 -9.91 -3.93
C LEU A 96 8.23 -10.61 -4.21
N VAL A 97 7.39 -10.75 -3.19
CA VAL A 97 6.04 -11.32 -3.33
C VAL A 97 5.12 -10.39 -4.12
N SER A 98 5.19 -9.08 -3.88
CA SER A 98 4.43 -8.05 -4.62
C SER A 98 4.70 -8.11 -6.13
N VAL A 99 5.98 -8.19 -6.52
CA VAL A 99 6.37 -8.32 -7.93
C VAL A 99 5.79 -9.61 -8.53
N ALA A 100 5.84 -10.71 -7.77
CA ALA A 100 5.32 -12.00 -8.25
C ALA A 100 3.78 -12.00 -8.38
N SER A 101 3.06 -11.34 -7.46
CA SER A 101 1.59 -11.27 -7.51
C SER A 101 1.09 -10.36 -8.62
N THR A 102 1.75 -9.23 -8.87
CA THR A 102 1.36 -8.25 -9.91
C THR A 102 1.51 -8.78 -11.33
N HIS A 103 2.51 -9.64 -11.58
CA HIS A 103 2.77 -10.17 -12.93
C HIS A 103 2.18 -11.57 -13.16
N GLY A 104 1.60 -12.18 -12.12
CA GLY A 104 1.17 -13.57 -12.13
C GLY A 104 -0.34 -13.75 -12.15
N GLN A 105 -0.91 -14.15 -13.28
CA GLN A 105 -2.30 -14.63 -13.30
C GLN A 105 -2.44 -15.83 -12.35
N ARG A 106 -3.41 -15.78 -11.44
CA ARG A 106 -3.70 -16.83 -10.43
C ARG A 106 -2.53 -17.12 -9.47
N PHE A 107 -1.71 -16.12 -9.17
CA PHE A 107 -0.60 -16.24 -8.22
C PHE A 107 -1.03 -16.78 -6.86
N ASP A 108 -2.12 -16.23 -6.32
CA ASP A 108 -2.76 -16.63 -5.08
C ASP A 108 -3.16 -18.12 -5.09
N ALA A 109 -3.85 -18.58 -6.13
CA ALA A 109 -4.30 -19.97 -6.25
C ALA A 109 -3.11 -20.95 -6.27
N ILE A 110 -2.03 -20.62 -6.99
CA ILE A 110 -0.85 -21.48 -7.05
C ILE A 110 -0.06 -21.43 -5.73
N ALA A 111 0.12 -20.24 -5.15
CA ALA A 111 0.82 -20.05 -3.89
C ALA A 111 0.13 -20.79 -2.73
N GLN A 112 -1.19 -20.95 -2.76
CA GLN A 112 -1.93 -21.70 -1.74
C GLN A 112 -1.51 -23.18 -1.65
N HIS A 113 -1.14 -23.81 -2.77
CA HIS A 113 -0.81 -25.24 -2.82
C HIS A 113 0.68 -25.55 -2.66
N LEU A 114 1.56 -24.55 -2.78
CA LEU A 114 3.01 -24.75 -2.68
C LEU A 114 3.45 -24.84 -1.22
N HIS A 115 4.07 -25.96 -0.84
CA HIS A 115 4.63 -26.15 0.50
C HIS A 115 5.64 -25.06 0.91
N SER A 116 6.49 -24.61 -0.03
CA SER A 116 7.45 -23.52 0.22
C SER A 116 6.76 -22.17 0.41
N ALA A 117 5.67 -21.89 -0.32
CA ALA A 117 4.88 -20.68 -0.15
C ALA A 117 4.20 -20.67 1.23
N ARG A 118 3.65 -21.82 1.67
CA ARG A 118 3.12 -21.95 3.04
C ARG A 118 4.14 -21.57 4.11
N LYS A 119 5.41 -21.96 3.96
CA LYS A 119 6.48 -21.55 4.90
C LYS A 119 6.70 -20.04 4.94
N VAL A 120 6.70 -19.39 3.77
CA VAL A 120 6.84 -17.93 3.67
C VAL A 120 5.63 -17.23 4.30
N ARG A 121 4.42 -17.73 4.04
CA ARG A 121 3.18 -17.22 4.65
C ARG A 121 3.18 -17.37 6.17
N SER A 122 3.55 -18.55 6.68
CA SER A 122 3.74 -18.77 8.11
C SER A 122 4.79 -17.84 8.70
N TYR A 123 5.88 -17.56 7.97
CA TYR A 123 6.91 -16.61 8.40
C TYR A 123 6.36 -15.18 8.49
N PHE A 124 5.57 -14.71 7.52
CA PHE A 124 4.90 -13.41 7.63
C PHE A 124 3.94 -13.36 8.83
N VAL A 125 3.11 -14.40 9.03
CA VAL A 125 2.22 -14.49 10.21
C VAL A 125 3.02 -14.43 11.52
N CYS A 126 4.20 -15.06 11.58
CA CYS A 126 5.10 -14.92 12.72
C CYS A 126 5.58 -13.48 12.92
N CYS A 127 5.98 -12.81 11.84
CA CYS A 127 6.53 -11.45 11.86
C CYS A 127 5.50 -10.39 12.25
N LEU A 128 4.19 -10.66 12.17
CA LEU A 128 3.13 -9.82 12.74
C LEU A 128 3.24 -9.67 14.27
N ARG A 129 4.08 -10.47 14.94
CA ARG A 129 4.39 -10.35 16.38
C ARG A 129 5.75 -9.68 16.65
N SER A 130 6.41 -9.16 15.61
CA SER A 130 7.65 -8.37 15.75
C SER A 130 7.40 -7.16 16.65
N ASP A 131 8.42 -6.70 17.39
CA ASP A 131 8.31 -5.49 18.23
C ASP A 131 8.32 -4.19 17.41
N SER A 132 8.76 -4.23 16.16
CA SER A 132 8.72 -3.10 15.21
C SER A 132 7.38 -3.06 14.46
N ALA A 133 6.68 -1.92 14.51
CA ALA A 133 5.48 -1.70 13.71
C ALA A 133 5.76 -1.77 12.19
N SER A 134 6.94 -1.28 11.79
CA SER A 134 7.42 -1.30 10.41
C SER A 134 7.56 -2.72 9.87
N ASP A 135 8.11 -3.63 10.69
CA ASP A 135 8.18 -5.05 10.33
C ASP A 135 6.80 -5.70 10.25
N ARG A 136 5.90 -5.39 11.19
CA ARG A 136 4.53 -5.91 11.18
C ARG A 136 3.81 -5.47 9.91
N LEU A 137 3.99 -4.21 9.50
CA LEU A 137 3.43 -3.69 8.25
C LEU A 137 4.03 -4.40 7.02
N ALA A 138 5.36 -4.57 6.96
CA ALA A 138 6.01 -5.31 5.87
C ALA A 138 5.50 -6.75 5.77
N ALA A 139 5.34 -7.43 6.90
CA ALA A 139 4.79 -8.78 6.96
C ALA A 139 3.31 -8.82 6.50
N LEU A 140 2.50 -7.86 6.94
CA LEU A 140 1.11 -7.73 6.52
C LEU A 140 1.00 -7.52 5.01
N ARG A 141 1.81 -6.63 4.43
CA ARG A 141 1.90 -6.41 2.98
C ARG A 141 2.20 -7.71 2.24
N GLY A 142 3.21 -8.44 2.70
CA GLY A 142 3.54 -9.77 2.19
C GLY A 142 2.32 -10.71 2.19
N LEU A 143 1.54 -10.74 3.27
CA LEU A 143 0.30 -11.51 3.33
C LEU A 143 -0.75 -11.01 2.35
N CYS A 144 -1.00 -9.72 2.25
CA CYS A 144 -1.95 -9.13 1.31
C CYS A 144 -1.66 -9.56 -0.14
N TYR A 145 -0.39 -9.56 -0.54
CA TYR A 145 0.01 -10.03 -1.87
C TYR A 145 -0.15 -11.56 -2.03
N MET A 146 0.14 -12.35 -0.99
CA MET A 146 -0.03 -13.80 -1.03
C MET A 146 -1.49 -14.27 -1.04
N THR A 147 -2.40 -13.48 -0.47
CA THR A 147 -3.83 -13.82 -0.39
C THR A 147 -4.66 -13.16 -1.49
N GLY A 148 -4.05 -12.37 -2.38
CA GLY A 148 -4.75 -11.66 -3.43
C GLY A 148 -5.62 -10.49 -2.94
N ALA A 149 -5.37 -9.96 -1.74
CA ALA A 149 -6.16 -8.87 -1.16
C ALA A 149 -6.17 -7.60 -2.06
N PHE A 150 -5.08 -7.37 -2.78
CA PHE A 150 -4.95 -6.26 -3.74
C PHE A 150 -5.51 -6.54 -5.13
N ASN A 151 -5.90 -7.77 -5.43
CA ASN A 151 -6.48 -8.14 -6.74
C ASN A 151 -7.98 -7.87 -6.81
N LEU A 152 -8.61 -7.50 -5.69
CA LEU A 152 -10.01 -7.12 -5.65
C LEU A 152 -10.19 -5.73 -6.28
N PRO A 153 -11.25 -5.51 -7.10
CA PRO A 153 -11.47 -4.25 -7.79
C PRO A 153 -11.46 -3.08 -6.81
N TRP A 154 -10.77 -2.00 -7.20
CA TRP A 154 -10.66 -0.79 -6.38
C TRP A 154 -11.97 0.02 -6.34
N ASN A 155 -12.82 -0.10 -7.37
CA ASN A 155 -14.14 0.51 -7.39
C ASN A 155 -15.22 -0.57 -7.16
N PRO A 156 -15.64 -0.83 -5.90
CA PRO A 156 -16.68 -1.82 -5.61
C PRO A 156 -18.07 -1.42 -6.11
N ARG A 157 -18.28 -0.17 -6.60
CA ARG A 157 -19.59 0.31 -7.04
C ARG A 157 -20.06 -0.32 -8.35
N SER A 158 -19.14 -0.81 -9.18
CA SER A 158 -19.49 -1.43 -10.47
C SER A 158 -20.01 -2.87 -10.36
N GLU A 159 -19.82 -3.53 -9.21
CA GLU A 159 -20.14 -4.96 -9.02
C GLU A 159 -21.32 -5.22 -8.07
N TRP A 160 -21.78 -4.21 -7.33
CA TRP A 160 -22.86 -4.36 -6.36
C TRP A 160 -24.25 -4.02 -6.93
N ASP A 161 -25.26 -4.77 -6.50
CA ASP A 161 -26.65 -4.59 -6.87
C ASP A 161 -27.50 -4.00 -5.71
N PRO A 162 -27.96 -2.74 -5.80
CA PRO A 162 -28.87 -2.13 -4.83
C PRO A 162 -30.20 -2.87 -4.64
N ASP A 163 -30.66 -3.63 -5.64
CA ASP A 163 -31.87 -4.42 -5.55
C ASP A 163 -31.70 -5.67 -4.66
N ALA A 164 -30.46 -6.08 -4.40
CA ALA A 164 -30.18 -7.21 -3.52
C ALA A 164 -30.33 -6.86 -2.03
N VAL A 165 -30.48 -5.59 -1.68
CA VAL A 165 -30.67 -5.15 -0.29
C VAL A 165 -32.10 -5.42 0.15
N THR A 166 -32.23 -6.12 1.28
CA THR A 166 -33.52 -6.49 1.88
C THR A 166 -33.56 -6.15 3.36
N THR A 167 -34.75 -5.79 3.85
CA THR A 167 -35.00 -5.69 5.29
C THR A 167 -35.18 -7.07 5.90
N LEU A 168 -34.80 -7.21 7.17
CA LEU A 168 -35.05 -8.46 7.90
C LEU A 168 -36.55 -8.64 8.12
N HIS A 169 -37.05 -9.83 7.82
CA HIS A 169 -38.42 -10.20 8.15
C HIS A 169 -38.62 -10.30 9.67
N ALA A 170 -39.87 -10.22 10.14
CA ALA A 170 -40.19 -10.20 11.57
C ALA A 170 -39.70 -11.45 12.33
N ASP A 171 -39.73 -12.62 11.68
CA ASP A 171 -39.21 -13.88 12.19
C ASP A 171 -37.69 -13.89 12.30
N GLN A 172 -36.99 -13.28 11.34
CA GLN A 172 -35.55 -13.07 11.40
C GLN A 172 -35.20 -12.05 12.48
N MET A 173 -35.92 -10.93 12.58
CA MET A 173 -35.73 -9.93 13.63
C MET A 173 -35.83 -10.54 15.04
N ALA A 174 -36.81 -11.40 15.28
CA ALA A 174 -36.97 -12.08 16.57
C ALA A 174 -35.79 -13.01 16.92
N GLN A 175 -35.09 -13.58 15.93
CA GLN A 175 -33.91 -14.43 16.17
C GLN A 175 -32.67 -13.62 16.57
N VAL A 176 -32.66 -12.34 16.24
CA VAL A 176 -31.48 -11.48 16.38
C VAL A 176 -31.65 -10.45 17.49
N GLU A 177 -32.88 -10.22 17.96
CA GLU A 177 -33.26 -9.25 18.98
C GLU A 177 -32.44 -9.39 20.28
N ASP A 178 -32.29 -10.61 20.79
CA ASP A 178 -31.44 -10.90 21.96
C ASP A 178 -29.98 -10.46 21.73
N GLN A 179 -29.45 -10.66 20.52
CA GLN A 179 -28.09 -10.25 20.17
C GLN A 179 -27.98 -8.73 20.03
N ILE A 180 -28.95 -8.09 19.35
CA ILE A 180 -29.04 -6.63 19.21
C ILE A 180 -29.00 -5.96 20.59
N HIS A 181 -29.83 -6.43 21.52
CA HIS A 181 -29.86 -5.93 22.89
C HIS A 181 -28.56 -6.20 23.65
N SER A 182 -27.95 -7.38 23.47
CA SER A 182 -26.68 -7.72 24.13
C SER A 182 -25.52 -6.80 23.72
N PHE A 183 -25.56 -6.28 22.48
CA PHE A 183 -24.58 -5.32 21.96
C PHE A 183 -24.98 -3.85 22.22
N GLY A 184 -26.14 -3.60 22.82
CA GLY A 184 -26.62 -2.26 23.15
C GLY A 184 -27.09 -1.45 21.94
N HIS A 185 -27.43 -2.10 20.84
CA HIS A 185 -27.96 -1.44 19.65
C HIS A 185 -29.46 -1.16 19.80
N ASP A 186 -29.94 -0.10 19.14
CA ASP A 186 -31.38 0.21 19.04
C ASP A 186 -32.00 -0.66 17.94
N PRO A 187 -32.96 -1.56 18.26
CA PRO A 187 -33.63 -2.39 17.26
C PRO A 187 -34.49 -1.59 16.26
N ALA A 188 -34.85 -0.34 16.58
CA ALA A 188 -35.59 0.53 15.67
C ALA A 188 -34.68 1.18 14.61
N ALA A 189 -33.37 1.21 14.84
CA ALA A 189 -32.41 1.79 13.92
C ALA A 189 -31.87 0.72 12.97
N SER A 190 -32.35 0.71 11.72
CA SER A 190 -31.89 -0.20 10.66
C SER A 190 -31.37 0.60 9.46
N ASP A 191 -30.12 0.34 9.09
CA ASP A 191 -29.46 0.92 7.90
C ASP A 191 -30.11 0.37 6.63
N ALA A 192 -30.45 -0.93 6.62
CA ALA A 192 -31.05 -1.58 5.45
C ALA A 192 -32.47 -1.08 5.19
N ALA A 193 -33.26 -0.85 6.25
CA ALA A 193 -34.59 -0.25 6.14
C ALA A 193 -34.53 1.17 5.58
N HIS A 194 -33.67 2.02 6.16
CA HIS A 194 -33.47 3.38 5.66
C HIS A 194 -33.04 3.41 4.19
N PHE A 195 -32.14 2.51 3.79
CA PHE A 195 -31.71 2.38 2.41
C PHE A 195 -32.85 1.95 1.48
N CYS A 196 -33.68 0.98 1.89
CA CYS A 196 -34.84 0.55 1.11
C CYS A 196 -35.86 1.69 0.94
N ASP A 197 -36.14 2.46 1.99
CA ASP A 197 -37.06 3.60 1.93
C ASP A 197 -36.56 4.68 0.96
N LEU A 198 -35.27 5.01 1.00
CA LEU A 198 -34.67 5.96 0.06
C LEU A 198 -34.62 5.41 -1.37
N ARG A 199 -34.39 4.10 -1.56
CA ARG A 199 -34.44 3.44 -2.87
C ARG A 199 -35.82 3.51 -3.49
N ASP A 200 -36.86 3.25 -2.70
CA ASP A 200 -38.24 3.34 -3.16
C ASP A 200 -38.60 4.80 -3.54
N LEU A 201 -38.15 5.77 -2.75
CA LEU A 201 -38.29 7.20 -3.07
C LEU A 201 -37.55 7.57 -4.37
N PHE A 202 -36.34 7.03 -4.59
CA PHE A 202 -35.59 7.23 -5.83
C PHE A 202 -36.36 6.67 -7.03
N TYR A 203 -36.88 5.44 -6.92
CA TYR A 203 -37.65 4.81 -8.00
C TYR A 203 -38.94 5.59 -8.28
N ASP A 204 -39.64 6.07 -7.26
CA ASP A 204 -40.81 6.92 -7.40
C ASP A 204 -40.50 8.25 -8.10
N SER A 205 -39.34 8.83 -7.78
CA SER A 205 -38.87 10.07 -8.41
C SER A 205 -38.57 9.87 -9.90
N MET A 206 -37.86 8.79 -10.24
CA MET A 206 -37.57 8.44 -11.64
C MET A 206 -38.83 8.10 -12.44
N ARG A 207 -39.79 7.38 -11.85
CA ARG A 207 -41.08 7.07 -12.49
C ARG A 207 -41.92 8.32 -12.73
N ARG A 208 -41.97 9.24 -11.76
CA ARG A 208 -42.65 10.54 -11.92
C ARG A 208 -42.00 11.38 -13.02
N PHE A 209 -40.67 11.41 -13.06
CA PHE A 209 -39.91 12.08 -14.11
C PHE A 209 -40.21 11.54 -15.52
N CYS A 210 -40.39 10.22 -15.67
CA CYS A 210 -40.78 9.64 -16.96
C CYS A 210 -42.13 10.19 -17.47
N VAL A 211 -43.00 10.66 -16.58
CA VAL A 211 -44.33 11.21 -16.90
C VAL A 211 -44.28 12.73 -17.07
N ASP A 212 -43.73 13.46 -16.09
CA ASP A 212 -43.75 14.92 -16.06
C ASP A 212 -42.61 15.58 -16.86
N LYS A 213 -41.50 14.84 -17.09
CA LYS A 213 -40.30 15.28 -17.80
C LYS A 213 -39.63 16.52 -17.19
N ASP A 214 -39.87 16.76 -15.91
CA ASP A 214 -39.34 17.92 -15.18
C ASP A 214 -37.94 17.61 -14.62
N LEU A 215 -36.91 17.95 -15.40
CA LEU A 215 -35.51 17.76 -15.03
C LEU A 215 -35.13 18.53 -13.76
N ARG A 216 -35.77 19.68 -13.51
CA ARG A 216 -35.46 20.54 -12.37
C ARG A 216 -35.97 19.94 -11.07
N LYS A 217 -37.23 19.53 -11.09
CA LYS A 217 -37.85 18.83 -9.96
C LYS A 217 -37.08 17.54 -9.65
N LEU A 218 -36.72 16.78 -10.69
CA LEU A 218 -35.88 15.59 -10.52
C LEU A 218 -34.53 15.95 -9.88
N ALA A 219 -33.85 16.99 -10.36
CA ALA A 219 -32.55 17.40 -9.83
C ALA A 219 -32.58 17.67 -8.31
N HIS A 220 -33.59 18.39 -7.82
CA HIS A 220 -33.77 18.64 -6.39
C HIS A 220 -34.16 17.39 -5.60
N GLU A 221 -34.94 16.48 -6.18
CA GLU A 221 -35.27 15.19 -5.55
C GLU A 221 -34.02 14.29 -5.43
N LEU A 222 -33.21 14.19 -6.49
CA LEU A 222 -31.96 13.44 -6.50
C LEU A 222 -30.95 14.03 -5.52
N TYR A 223 -30.80 15.35 -5.48
CA TYR A 223 -29.94 16.02 -4.49
C TYR A 223 -30.29 15.63 -3.06
N ARG A 224 -31.59 15.64 -2.69
CA ARG A 224 -32.05 15.27 -1.34
C ARG A 224 -31.75 13.82 -1.00
N ILE A 225 -31.82 12.92 -1.98
CA ILE A 225 -31.51 11.50 -1.80
C ILE A 225 -30.00 11.33 -1.66
N ILE A 226 -29.21 11.93 -2.54
CA ILE A 226 -27.74 11.85 -2.56
C ILE A 226 -27.13 12.43 -1.28
N ALA A 227 -27.68 13.53 -0.77
CA ALA A 227 -27.23 14.15 0.47
C ALA A 227 -27.48 13.27 1.72
N GLN A 228 -28.48 12.38 1.68
CA GLN A 228 -28.78 11.44 2.77
C GLN A 228 -27.99 10.15 2.64
N ASP A 229 -28.07 9.49 1.48
CA ASP A 229 -27.30 8.30 1.16
C ASP A 229 -27.01 8.21 -0.35
N PRO A 230 -25.78 8.55 -0.77
CA PRO A 230 -25.46 8.67 -2.18
C PRO A 230 -25.52 7.33 -2.91
N LEU A 231 -25.28 6.20 -2.22
CA LEU A 231 -25.26 4.87 -2.84
C LEU A 231 -26.62 4.39 -3.35
N VAL A 232 -27.70 5.08 -2.99
CA VAL A 232 -29.05 4.81 -3.49
C VAL A 232 -29.20 5.19 -4.96
N VAL A 233 -28.54 6.26 -5.40
CA VAL A 233 -28.65 6.76 -6.77
C VAL A 233 -27.61 6.07 -7.64
N SER A 234 -28.09 5.14 -8.47
CA SER A 234 -27.32 4.34 -9.42
C SER A 234 -28.12 4.12 -10.70
N PHE A 235 -27.43 3.94 -11.82
CA PHE A 235 -28.04 3.72 -13.15
C PHE A 235 -27.68 2.37 -13.75
N ILE A 236 -27.26 1.40 -12.93
CA ILE A 236 -26.97 0.04 -13.39
C ILE A 236 -28.24 -0.67 -13.92
N PRO A 237 -28.10 -1.73 -14.75
CA PRO A 237 -29.24 -2.40 -15.38
C PRO A 237 -30.30 -2.97 -14.41
N SER A 238 -29.89 -3.46 -13.23
CA SER A 238 -30.84 -3.97 -12.23
C SER A 238 -31.73 -2.86 -11.65
N VAL A 239 -31.22 -1.64 -11.57
CA VAL A 239 -31.93 -0.47 -11.04
C VAL A 239 -32.83 0.16 -12.11
N THR A 240 -32.31 0.38 -13.32
CA THR A 240 -33.02 1.10 -14.39
C THR A 240 -34.28 0.39 -14.87
N ARG A 241 -34.41 -0.93 -14.64
CA ARG A 241 -35.62 -1.70 -14.96
C ARG A 241 -36.88 -1.18 -14.26
N HIS A 242 -36.72 -0.52 -13.10
CA HIS A 242 -37.83 0.01 -12.30
C HIS A 242 -38.36 1.36 -12.79
N PHE A 243 -37.64 2.05 -13.69
CA PHE A 243 -38.01 3.41 -14.10
C PHE A 243 -39.15 3.42 -15.13
N LEU A 244 -39.06 2.55 -16.15
CA LEU A 244 -40.02 2.50 -17.26
C LEU A 244 -40.16 1.08 -17.81
N GLU A 245 -40.46 0.10 -16.96
CA GLU A 245 -40.65 -1.30 -17.36
C GLU A 245 -39.50 -1.84 -18.23
N ASN A 246 -38.26 -1.54 -17.84
CA ASN A 246 -37.04 -1.92 -18.58
C ASN A 246 -36.88 -1.29 -19.98
N GLN A 247 -37.57 -0.18 -20.26
CA GLN A 247 -37.37 0.62 -21.46
C GLN A 247 -36.33 1.73 -21.22
N GLY A 248 -35.65 2.13 -22.29
CA GLY A 248 -34.68 3.23 -22.24
C GLY A 248 -35.35 4.62 -22.20
N PRO A 249 -34.59 5.69 -21.89
CA PRO A 249 -35.12 7.05 -21.77
C PRO A 249 -35.85 7.56 -23.02
N SER A 250 -35.38 7.15 -24.21
CA SER A 250 -36.00 7.54 -25.49
C SER A 250 -37.45 7.06 -25.63
N ALA A 251 -37.84 5.98 -24.97
CA ALA A 251 -39.23 5.49 -24.96
C ALA A 251 -40.17 6.38 -24.12
N ALA A 252 -39.64 7.05 -23.09
CA ALA A 252 -40.35 8.13 -22.38
C ALA A 252 -40.35 9.45 -23.17
N GLY A 253 -39.67 9.52 -24.32
CA GLY A 253 -39.50 10.75 -25.09
C GLY A 253 -38.63 11.78 -24.36
N LEU A 254 -37.56 11.31 -23.72
CA LEU A 254 -36.51 12.12 -23.09
C LEU A 254 -35.39 12.44 -24.11
N PRO A 255 -34.62 13.53 -23.90
CA PRO A 255 -33.63 14.02 -24.88
C PRO A 255 -32.29 13.26 -24.88
N PHE A 256 -32.18 12.14 -24.17
CA PHE A 256 -30.97 11.34 -24.03
C PHE A 256 -31.24 9.85 -24.22
N HIS A 257 -30.16 9.06 -24.33
CA HIS A 257 -30.22 7.65 -24.72
C HIS A 257 -29.83 6.68 -23.60
N SER A 258 -29.02 7.10 -22.62
CA SER A 258 -28.71 6.29 -21.45
C SER A 258 -29.24 6.91 -20.17
N TRP A 259 -29.70 6.07 -19.23
CA TRP A 259 -30.06 6.54 -17.90
C TRP A 259 -28.86 7.13 -17.14
N ASP A 260 -27.62 6.74 -17.47
CA ASP A 260 -26.40 7.33 -16.91
C ASP A 260 -26.29 8.84 -17.20
N ASP A 261 -26.88 9.32 -18.30
CA ASP A 261 -26.83 10.74 -18.66
C ASP A 261 -27.76 11.61 -17.80
N THR A 262 -28.61 11.01 -16.95
CA THR A 262 -29.66 11.72 -16.21
C THR A 262 -29.11 12.89 -15.39
N LEU A 263 -28.02 12.68 -14.63
CA LEU A 263 -27.42 13.72 -13.80
C LEU A 263 -26.84 14.86 -14.63
N LYS A 264 -26.17 14.53 -15.75
CA LYS A 264 -25.60 15.50 -16.70
C LYS A 264 -26.69 16.44 -17.24
N TYR A 265 -27.85 15.90 -17.61
CA TYR A 265 -28.97 16.70 -18.11
C TYR A 265 -29.66 17.52 -17.01
N CYS A 266 -29.79 16.98 -15.79
CA CYS A 266 -30.25 17.75 -14.63
C CYS A 266 -29.35 18.98 -14.36
N VAL A 267 -28.03 18.78 -14.38
CA VAL A 267 -27.04 19.86 -14.19
C VAL A 267 -27.12 20.90 -15.31
N GLN A 268 -27.22 20.48 -16.57
CA GLN A 268 -27.35 21.39 -17.71
C GLN A 268 -28.60 22.27 -17.62
N GLU A 269 -29.74 21.71 -17.22
CA GLU A 269 -30.98 22.47 -17.08
C GLU A 269 -30.90 23.48 -15.94
N LEU A 270 -30.33 23.09 -14.79
CA LEU A 270 -30.12 24.01 -13.66
C LEU A 270 -29.16 25.16 -14.00
N ARG A 271 -28.08 24.88 -14.75
CA ARG A 271 -27.12 25.91 -15.19
C ARG A 271 -27.75 26.91 -16.15
N ARG A 272 -28.57 26.45 -17.11
CA ARG A 272 -29.27 27.33 -18.05
C ARG A 272 -30.16 28.34 -17.34
N GLU A 273 -30.74 27.95 -16.21
CA GLU A 273 -31.61 28.84 -15.43
C GLU A 273 -30.84 29.76 -14.48
N ALA A 274 -29.70 29.33 -13.93
CA ALA A 274 -28.86 30.20 -13.11
C ALA A 274 -28.40 31.46 -13.88
N ASP A 275 -28.23 31.33 -15.21
CA ASP A 275 -27.99 32.46 -16.11
C ASP A 275 -29.18 33.45 -16.16
N ASP A 276 -30.40 32.96 -15.93
CA ASP A 276 -31.64 33.75 -15.91
C ASP A 276 -31.99 34.31 -14.51
N SER A 277 -31.65 33.62 -13.41
CA SER A 277 -31.86 34.07 -12.02
C SER A 277 -30.95 33.33 -11.00
N PRO A 278 -29.78 33.88 -10.63
CA PRO A 278 -28.86 33.23 -9.69
C PRO A 278 -29.39 33.25 -8.25
N THR A 279 -29.42 32.08 -7.60
CA THR A 279 -29.60 31.95 -6.14
C THR A 279 -28.52 31.03 -5.58
N ASP A 280 -28.05 31.29 -4.35
CA ASP A 280 -26.94 30.54 -3.73
C ASP A 280 -27.25 29.04 -3.56
N ASP A 281 -28.52 28.67 -3.38
CA ASP A 281 -28.95 27.27 -3.25
C ASP A 281 -28.76 26.44 -4.55
N HIS A 282 -28.61 27.11 -5.71
CA HIS A 282 -28.40 26.41 -6.98
C HIS A 282 -26.99 25.84 -7.14
N GLU A 283 -25.98 26.51 -6.56
CA GLU A 283 -24.58 26.10 -6.72
C GLU A 283 -24.28 24.81 -5.95
N ASP A 284 -24.85 24.64 -4.75
CA ASP A 284 -24.72 23.42 -3.95
C ASP A 284 -25.35 22.21 -4.65
N VAL A 285 -26.57 22.36 -5.18
CA VAL A 285 -27.28 21.31 -5.91
C VAL A 285 -26.50 20.89 -7.16
N VAL A 286 -26.03 21.86 -7.95
CA VAL A 286 -25.24 21.57 -9.16
C VAL A 286 -23.96 20.84 -8.81
N THR A 287 -23.22 21.29 -7.81
CA THR A 287 -21.94 20.71 -7.40
C THR A 287 -22.11 19.28 -6.91
N VAL A 288 -23.13 19.01 -6.09
CA VAL A 288 -23.41 17.64 -5.58
C VAL A 288 -23.76 16.69 -6.72
N LEU A 289 -24.62 17.09 -7.67
CA LEU A 289 -25.01 16.25 -8.78
C LEU A 289 -23.84 15.98 -9.74
N GLU A 290 -23.04 17.01 -10.06
CA GLU A 290 -21.88 16.87 -10.96
C GLU A 290 -20.76 16.04 -10.32
N ALA A 291 -20.46 16.26 -9.03
CA ALA A 291 -19.49 15.42 -8.34
C ALA A 291 -20.00 13.97 -8.19
N TRP A 292 -21.30 13.75 -7.97
CA TRP A 292 -21.83 12.38 -7.92
C TRP A 292 -21.79 11.67 -9.28
N ASP A 293 -22.04 12.39 -10.37
CA ASP A 293 -21.90 11.91 -11.74
C ASP A 293 -20.46 11.44 -12.03
N LEU A 294 -19.47 12.26 -11.70
CA LEU A 294 -18.05 11.89 -11.79
C LEU A 294 -17.72 10.64 -10.95
N MET A 295 -18.32 10.53 -9.76
CA MET A 295 -18.12 9.37 -8.88
C MET A 295 -18.76 8.08 -9.42
N LEU A 296 -19.86 8.17 -10.18
CA LEU A 296 -20.47 7.04 -10.87
C LEU A 296 -19.62 6.61 -12.07
N ASP A 297 -19.03 7.57 -12.79
CA ASP A 297 -18.07 7.32 -13.88
C ASP A 297 -16.71 6.78 -13.36
N GLY A 298 -16.50 6.77 -12.04
CA GLY A 298 -15.28 6.28 -11.38
C GLY A 298 -14.14 7.30 -11.36
N ASP A 299 -14.37 8.54 -11.78
CA ASP A 299 -13.42 9.65 -11.74
C ASP A 299 -13.47 10.38 -10.39
N VAL A 300 -13.06 9.67 -9.35
CA VAL A 300 -13.06 10.16 -7.96
C VAL A 300 -12.12 11.36 -7.79
N ALA A 301 -11.03 11.42 -8.56
CA ALA A 301 -10.06 12.51 -8.49
C ALA A 301 -10.67 13.83 -8.96
N SER A 302 -11.32 13.84 -10.13
CA SER A 302 -12.02 15.04 -10.62
C SER A 302 -13.17 15.45 -9.69
N ALA A 303 -13.89 14.48 -9.11
CA ALA A 303 -14.93 14.76 -8.13
C ALA A 303 -14.36 15.44 -6.86
N ALA A 304 -13.22 14.96 -6.36
CA ALA A 304 -12.53 15.54 -5.21
C ALA A 304 -12.06 16.97 -5.51
N ASP A 305 -11.47 17.21 -6.68
CA ASP A 305 -11.02 18.53 -7.10
C ASP A 305 -12.18 19.53 -7.23
N LEU A 306 -13.36 19.07 -7.66
CA LEU A 306 -14.57 19.88 -7.74
C LEU A 306 -15.08 20.31 -6.36
N VAL A 307 -15.06 19.42 -5.35
CA VAL A 307 -15.62 19.72 -4.02
C VAL A 307 -14.63 20.38 -3.05
N ARG A 308 -13.31 20.25 -3.29
CA ARG A 308 -12.26 20.77 -2.41
C ARG A 308 -12.42 22.27 -2.08
N PRO A 309 -12.78 23.16 -3.03
CA PRO A 309 -13.01 24.57 -2.72
C PRO A 309 -14.22 24.81 -1.80
N MET A 310 -15.24 23.95 -1.88
CA MET A 310 -16.47 24.07 -1.08
C MET A 310 -16.23 23.77 0.40
N VAL A 311 -15.32 22.83 0.70
CA VAL A 311 -14.93 22.45 2.07
C VAL A 311 -14.22 23.58 2.82
N SER A 312 -13.62 24.53 2.09
CA SER A 312 -12.95 25.69 2.70
C SER A 312 -13.92 26.76 3.21
N GLN A 313 -15.23 26.63 2.93
CA GLN A 313 -16.27 27.55 3.36
C GLN A 313 -16.82 27.18 4.74
N GLN A 314 -17.22 28.17 5.56
CA GLN A 314 -17.60 27.96 6.96
C GLN A 314 -18.85 27.07 7.18
N GLU A 315 -19.69 26.88 6.16
CA GLU A 315 -20.94 26.11 6.22
C GLU A 315 -20.98 24.97 5.20
N ALA A 316 -19.82 24.40 4.85
CA ALA A 316 -19.75 23.31 3.89
C ALA A 316 -20.66 22.12 4.29
N GLY A 317 -21.50 21.68 3.36
CA GLY A 317 -22.34 20.50 3.51
C GLY A 317 -21.51 19.25 3.83
N PHE A 318 -22.00 18.42 4.74
CA PHE A 318 -21.25 17.26 5.22
C PHE A 318 -20.95 16.22 4.11
N TRP A 319 -21.75 16.25 3.04
CA TRP A 319 -21.57 15.42 1.85
C TRP A 319 -20.24 15.67 1.12
N TYR A 320 -19.69 16.89 1.15
CA TYR A 320 -18.41 17.16 0.50
C TYR A 320 -17.25 16.37 1.10
N TYR A 321 -17.28 16.14 2.42
CA TYR A 321 -16.31 15.30 3.11
C TYR A 321 -16.43 13.83 2.73
N TYR A 322 -17.61 13.37 2.27
CA TYR A 322 -17.79 12.00 1.76
C TYR A 322 -17.00 11.78 0.48
N VAL A 323 -17.03 12.75 -0.44
CA VAL A 323 -16.28 12.70 -1.69
C VAL A 323 -14.78 12.80 -1.40
N LEU A 324 -14.34 13.75 -0.57
CA LEU A 324 -12.93 13.88 -0.19
C LEU A 324 -12.39 12.60 0.48
N ALA A 325 -13.15 12.00 1.41
CA ALA A 325 -12.74 10.77 2.08
C ALA A 325 -12.61 9.57 1.13
N GLU A 326 -13.32 9.56 -0.01
CA GLU A 326 -13.23 8.49 -1.02
C GLU A 326 -12.01 8.64 -1.95
N SER A 327 -11.46 9.85 -2.11
CA SER A 327 -10.36 10.15 -3.05
C SER A 327 -9.14 9.23 -2.91
N GLY A 328 -8.86 8.73 -1.69
CA GLY A 328 -7.66 7.97 -1.39
C GLY A 328 -6.42 8.83 -1.14
N GLU A 329 -6.50 10.15 -1.36
CA GLU A 329 -5.38 11.07 -1.14
C GLU A 329 -5.19 11.33 0.37
N PRO A 330 -3.97 11.19 0.92
CA PRO A 330 -3.71 11.39 2.35
C PRO A 330 -4.18 12.73 2.89
N GLU A 331 -4.02 13.80 2.12
CA GLU A 331 -4.40 15.16 2.51
C GLU A 331 -5.93 15.26 2.67
N ASP A 332 -6.68 14.69 1.73
CA ASP A 332 -8.15 14.72 1.73
C ASP A 332 -8.73 13.87 2.87
N ILE A 333 -8.11 12.72 3.16
CA ILE A 333 -8.45 11.89 4.32
C ILE A 333 -8.25 12.68 5.62
N VAL A 334 -7.13 13.40 5.76
CA VAL A 334 -6.84 14.22 6.94
C VAL A 334 -7.81 15.40 7.06
N ILE A 335 -8.16 16.06 5.94
CA ILE A 335 -9.17 17.13 5.92
C ILE A 335 -10.53 16.60 6.40
N ALA A 336 -11.00 15.48 5.84
CA ALA A 336 -12.26 14.86 6.23
C ALA A 336 -12.26 14.40 7.69
N TRP A 337 -11.15 13.85 8.18
CA TRP A 337 -10.99 13.49 9.59
C TRP A 337 -10.99 14.72 10.51
N ASN A 338 -10.30 15.80 10.15
CA ASN A 338 -10.25 17.01 10.96
C ASN A 338 -11.61 17.71 11.08
N ALA A 339 -12.46 17.59 10.05
CA ALA A 339 -13.85 18.05 10.12
C ALA A 339 -14.70 17.23 11.11
N LEU A 340 -14.29 15.99 11.39
CA LEU A 340 -14.89 15.10 12.38
C LEU A 340 -14.23 15.22 13.77
N ASP A 341 -13.02 15.76 13.86
CA ASP A 341 -12.15 15.60 15.03
C ASP A 341 -12.83 16.04 16.33
N PHE A 342 -13.18 15.01 17.10
CA PHE A 342 -13.92 15.04 18.34
C PHE A 342 -13.23 15.84 19.44
N THR A 343 -11.92 16.05 19.36
CA THR A 343 -11.19 16.86 20.36
C THR A 343 -11.51 18.35 20.25
N ASN A 344 -11.71 18.88 19.03
CA ASN A 344 -12.15 20.26 18.79
C ASN A 344 -13.68 20.40 18.74
N MET A 345 -14.42 19.36 18.34
CA MET A 345 -15.88 19.38 18.30
C MET A 345 -16.55 19.26 19.68
N HIS A 346 -15.94 18.57 20.65
CA HIS A 346 -16.52 18.45 21.99
C HIS A 346 -16.60 19.80 22.70
N GLU A 347 -15.61 20.69 22.49
CA GLU A 347 -15.65 22.06 23.01
C GLU A 347 -16.57 22.99 22.21
N ARG A 348 -16.73 22.78 20.90
CA ARG A 348 -17.54 23.70 20.06
C ARG A 348 -19.03 23.36 19.99
N LEU A 349 -19.44 22.09 20.04
CA LEU A 349 -20.84 21.72 19.73
C LEU A 349 -21.45 20.56 20.52
N VAL A 350 -20.67 19.67 21.14
CA VAL A 350 -21.20 18.33 21.48
C VAL A 350 -21.29 18.04 22.98
N SER A 351 -22.22 18.74 23.62
CA SER A 351 -23.11 18.00 24.54
C SER A 351 -24.59 18.36 24.40
N ARG A 352 -25.00 19.31 23.51
CA ARG A 352 -26.38 19.80 23.47
C ARG A 352 -26.98 20.23 22.11
N SER A 353 -26.26 20.17 20.97
CA SER A 353 -26.88 20.55 19.69
C SER A 353 -27.65 19.38 19.04
N PRO A 354 -28.98 19.44 18.90
CA PRO A 354 -29.78 18.37 18.29
C PRO A 354 -29.40 18.11 16.81
N THR A 355 -28.90 19.12 16.11
CA THR A 355 -28.46 19.02 14.71
C THR A 355 -27.29 18.05 14.54
N PHE A 356 -26.32 18.07 15.47
CA PHE A 356 -25.18 17.16 15.39
C PHE A 356 -25.56 15.72 15.76
N ALA A 357 -26.47 15.53 16.71
CA ALA A 357 -26.98 14.20 17.04
C ALA A 357 -27.68 13.56 15.83
N ALA A 358 -28.48 14.33 15.10
CA ALA A 358 -29.13 13.89 13.86
C ALA A 358 -28.11 13.56 12.75
N LEU A 359 -27.06 14.38 12.59
CA LEU A 359 -25.98 14.09 11.66
C LEU A 359 -25.25 12.80 12.03
N ARG A 360 -24.88 12.61 13.31
CA ARG A 360 -24.17 11.43 13.80
C ARG A 360 -24.95 10.12 13.57
N SER A 361 -26.28 10.19 13.56
CA SER A 361 -27.17 9.07 13.23
C SER A 361 -27.43 8.88 11.73
N SER A 362 -26.92 9.76 10.86
CA SER A 362 -27.17 9.70 9.41
C SER A 362 -26.30 8.66 8.68
N ALA A 363 -26.77 8.19 7.53
CA ALA A 363 -26.01 7.27 6.67
C ALA A 363 -24.78 7.94 6.05
N ILE A 364 -24.86 9.23 5.69
CA ILE A 364 -23.73 10.00 5.17
C ILE A 364 -22.58 10.09 6.18
N TYR A 365 -22.88 10.31 7.47
CA TYR A 365 -21.87 10.34 8.54
C TYR A 365 -21.11 9.03 8.68
N ARG A 366 -21.85 7.91 8.70
CA ARG A 366 -21.26 6.57 8.68
C ARG A 366 -20.47 6.31 7.40
N GLY A 367 -20.94 6.82 6.26
CA GLY A 367 -20.25 6.76 4.97
C GLY A 367 -18.87 7.44 5.02
N VAL A 368 -18.79 8.66 5.55
CA VAL A 368 -17.52 9.39 5.72
C VAL A 368 -16.56 8.63 6.62
N LEU A 369 -17.00 8.19 7.80
CA LEU A 369 -16.17 7.40 8.72
C LEU A 369 -15.62 6.14 8.07
N PHE A 370 -16.47 5.46 7.30
CA PHE A 370 -16.08 4.26 6.58
C PHE A 370 -15.04 4.57 5.50
N ASN A 371 -15.27 5.57 4.64
CA ASN A 371 -14.33 5.93 3.58
C ASN A 371 -12.97 6.35 4.17
N ILE A 372 -12.98 7.15 5.25
CA ILE A 372 -11.75 7.50 5.98
C ILE A 372 -11.02 6.24 6.45
N ALA A 373 -11.71 5.33 7.14
CA ALA A 373 -11.09 4.12 7.67
C ALA A 373 -10.56 3.21 6.56
N GLU A 374 -11.32 3.01 5.49
CA GLU A 374 -10.95 2.17 4.36
C GLU A 374 -9.77 2.76 3.59
N GLN A 375 -9.86 4.03 3.16
CA GLN A 375 -8.82 4.65 2.34
C GLN A 375 -7.53 4.87 3.14
N ALA A 376 -7.61 5.26 4.41
CA ALA A 376 -6.43 5.36 5.27
C ALA A 376 -5.73 4.00 5.44
N MET A 377 -6.48 2.93 5.70
CA MET A 377 -5.92 1.58 5.82
C MET A 377 -5.34 1.09 4.50
N ARG A 378 -6.02 1.35 3.37
CA ARG A 378 -5.51 1.04 2.04
C ARG A 378 -4.18 1.75 1.80
N TYR A 379 -4.09 3.05 2.05
CA TYR A 379 -2.84 3.80 1.91
C TYR A 379 -1.73 3.23 2.80
N VAL A 380 -2.02 2.95 4.07
CA VAL A 380 -1.04 2.36 5.01
C VAL A 380 -0.47 1.05 4.46
N ILE A 381 -1.30 0.18 3.88
CA ILE A 381 -0.86 -1.13 3.39
C ILE A 381 -0.29 -1.04 1.96
N SER A 382 -0.84 -0.22 1.06
CA SER A 382 -0.49 -0.21 -0.38
C SER A 382 0.60 0.79 -0.76
N ALA A 383 0.73 1.91 -0.03
CA ALA A 383 1.67 2.96 -0.39
C ALA A 383 3.06 2.38 -0.56
N ALA A 384 3.71 2.69 -1.69
CA ALA A 384 5.07 2.25 -2.00
C ALA A 384 5.97 2.43 -0.77
N ASP A 385 7.00 1.59 -0.61
CA ASP A 385 7.96 1.68 0.49
C ASP A 385 8.78 2.98 0.40
N GLY A 386 8.12 4.09 0.68
CA GLY A 386 8.70 5.31 1.15
C GLY A 386 9.50 5.00 2.40
N ARG A 387 10.80 5.29 2.30
CA ARG A 387 11.86 4.92 3.26
C ARG A 387 12.19 6.08 4.19
N SER A 388 11.52 7.23 4.04
CA SER A 388 11.81 8.42 4.82
C SER A 388 11.05 8.40 6.17
N PRO A 389 11.62 9.02 7.22
CA PRO A 389 10.92 9.22 8.49
C PRO A 389 9.59 9.97 8.34
N GLU A 390 9.51 10.93 7.41
CA GLU A 390 8.30 11.71 7.14
C GLU A 390 7.18 10.83 6.56
N GLU A 391 7.50 9.96 5.60
CA GLU A 391 6.56 9.01 5.02
C GLU A 391 6.06 8.00 6.06
N TRP A 392 6.93 7.55 6.96
CA TRP A 392 6.52 6.71 8.09
C TRP A 392 5.60 7.44 9.07
N SER A 393 5.93 8.70 9.41
CA SER A 393 5.09 9.54 10.27
C SER A 393 3.68 9.67 9.69
N LEU A 394 3.57 9.95 8.39
CA LEU A 394 2.28 10.02 7.70
C LEU A 394 1.50 8.70 7.81
N ARG A 395 2.14 7.54 7.58
CA ARG A 395 1.48 6.22 7.73
C ARG A 395 1.02 5.97 9.17
N ALA A 396 1.84 6.31 10.15
CA ALA A 396 1.47 6.17 11.55
C ALA A 396 0.24 7.02 11.89
N SER A 397 0.21 8.27 11.42
CA SER A 397 -0.95 9.16 11.57
C SER A 397 -2.20 8.59 10.90
N LEU A 398 -2.11 8.12 9.66
CA LEU A 398 -3.25 7.53 8.95
C LEU A 398 -3.74 6.23 9.60
N LEU A 399 -2.84 5.42 10.17
CA LEU A 399 -3.22 4.23 10.92
C LEU A 399 -4.02 4.58 12.18
N ILE A 400 -3.60 5.62 12.91
CA ILE A 400 -4.33 6.14 14.08
C ILE A 400 -5.70 6.67 13.65
N ILE A 401 -5.77 7.44 12.57
CA ILE A 401 -7.03 7.94 12.00
C ILE A 401 -7.95 6.77 11.64
N ALA A 402 -7.44 5.74 10.97
CA ALA A 402 -8.23 4.55 10.64
C ALA A 402 -8.77 3.86 11.89
N GLU A 403 -7.93 3.67 12.92
CA GLU A 403 -8.34 3.07 14.20
C GLU A 403 -9.43 3.91 14.88
N SER A 404 -9.25 5.23 14.98
CA SER A 404 -10.23 6.14 15.56
C SER A 404 -11.54 6.19 14.78
N ALA A 405 -11.49 6.22 13.45
CA ALA A 405 -12.67 6.20 12.59
C ALA A 405 -13.45 4.88 12.74
N THR A 406 -12.77 3.73 12.82
CA THR A 406 -13.45 2.44 13.09
C THR A 406 -14.10 2.40 14.47
N ALA A 407 -13.45 2.96 15.49
CA ALA A 407 -13.99 3.01 16.85
C ALA A 407 -15.26 3.86 16.93
N GLU A 408 -15.26 5.03 16.28
CA GLU A 408 -16.44 5.87 16.19
C GLU A 408 -17.54 5.20 15.36
N TYR A 409 -17.20 4.64 14.20
CA TYR A 409 -18.18 3.93 13.36
C TYR A 409 -18.92 2.86 14.15
N MET A 410 -18.20 2.02 14.89
CA MET A 410 -18.81 0.99 15.73
C MET A 410 -19.72 1.54 16.84
N THR A 411 -19.51 2.78 17.27
CA THR A 411 -20.34 3.44 18.29
C THR A 411 -21.65 3.97 17.71
N VAL A 412 -21.65 4.40 16.45
CA VAL A 412 -22.81 5.03 15.78
C VAL A 412 -23.53 4.10 14.80
N ALA A 413 -22.95 2.94 14.49
CA ALA A 413 -23.49 1.98 13.56
C ALA A 413 -24.78 1.33 14.12
N PRO A 414 -25.86 1.26 13.34
CA PRO A 414 -26.98 0.37 13.63
C PRO A 414 -26.55 -1.10 13.56
N PHE A 415 -27.37 -1.99 14.10
CA PHE A 415 -27.05 -3.41 14.24
C PHE A 415 -26.80 -4.12 12.89
N ASP A 416 -27.42 -3.63 11.82
CA ASP A 416 -27.31 -4.12 10.45
C ASP A 416 -26.49 -3.19 9.55
N ALA A 417 -25.63 -2.34 10.10
CA ALA A 417 -24.87 -1.37 9.31
C ALA A 417 -24.08 -2.03 8.16
N ARG A 418 -24.20 -1.47 6.95
CA ARG A 418 -23.70 -2.08 5.70
C ARG A 418 -22.20 -2.36 5.68
N ASN A 419 -21.40 -1.54 6.35
CA ASN A 419 -19.94 -1.63 6.33
C ASN A 419 -19.34 -2.25 7.60
N SER A 420 -20.18 -2.74 8.53
CA SER A 420 -19.76 -3.26 9.84
C SER A 420 -18.66 -4.31 9.76
N LEU A 421 -18.75 -5.25 8.82
CA LEU A 421 -17.78 -6.35 8.68
C LEU A 421 -16.41 -5.86 8.23
N GLN A 422 -16.37 -4.96 7.25
CA GLN A 422 -15.11 -4.39 6.75
C GLN A 422 -14.48 -3.45 7.79
N ILE A 423 -15.29 -2.68 8.52
CA ILE A 423 -14.83 -1.87 9.65
C ILE A 423 -14.19 -2.74 10.73
N TYR A 424 -14.80 -3.88 11.03
CA TYR A 424 -14.24 -4.84 11.96
C TYR A 424 -12.91 -5.42 11.46
N ASP A 425 -12.80 -5.74 10.18
CA ASP A 425 -11.54 -6.20 9.57
C ASP A 425 -10.43 -5.14 9.67
N ILE A 426 -10.74 -3.88 9.33
CA ILE A 426 -9.80 -2.75 9.42
C ILE A 426 -9.33 -2.59 10.86
N ARG A 427 -10.25 -2.63 11.83
CA ARG A 427 -9.92 -2.50 13.26
C ARG A 427 -8.99 -3.60 13.74
N LEU A 428 -9.25 -4.87 13.38
CA LEU A 428 -8.37 -5.98 13.76
C LEU A 428 -6.99 -5.85 13.14
N VAL A 429 -6.90 -5.45 11.87
CA VAL A 429 -5.62 -5.23 11.19
C VAL A 429 -4.86 -4.07 11.82
N ALA A 430 -5.55 -2.97 12.16
CA ALA A 430 -4.95 -1.86 12.90
C ALA A 430 -4.40 -2.33 14.25
N GLU A 431 -5.16 -3.12 15.01
CA GLU A 431 -4.71 -3.67 16.29
C GLU A 431 -3.49 -4.59 16.13
N ILE A 432 -3.44 -5.42 15.07
CA ILE A 432 -2.28 -6.25 14.74
C ILE A 432 -1.04 -5.38 14.44
N ILE A 433 -1.18 -4.30 13.68
CA ILE A 433 -0.07 -3.39 13.38
C ILE A 433 0.35 -2.60 14.64
N SER A 434 -0.58 -2.11 15.45
CA SER A 434 -0.29 -1.28 16.62
C SER A 434 0.31 -2.11 17.77
N ILE A 435 -0.29 -3.24 18.12
CA ILE A 435 0.06 -4.01 19.32
C ILE A 435 0.37 -5.49 19.06
N GLY A 436 0.68 -5.88 17.82
CA GLY A 436 1.00 -7.26 17.45
C GLY A 436 2.04 -7.96 18.34
N HIS A 437 3.01 -7.21 18.86
CA HIS A 437 4.03 -7.68 19.80
C HIS A 437 3.47 -8.16 21.15
N THR A 438 2.28 -7.69 21.53
CA THR A 438 1.57 -8.07 22.76
C THR A 438 0.58 -9.22 22.58
N LEU A 439 0.29 -9.59 21.32
CA LEU A 439 -0.69 -10.63 21.00
C LEU A 439 -0.16 -12.01 21.42
N HIS A 440 -0.76 -12.54 22.49
CA HIS A 440 -0.58 -13.90 22.95
C HIS A 440 -1.67 -14.81 22.38
N LEU A 441 -1.46 -16.13 22.47
CA LEU A 441 -2.32 -17.12 21.80
C LEU A 441 -3.79 -16.99 22.19
N GLN A 442 -4.08 -16.79 23.49
CA GLN A 442 -5.46 -16.67 23.97
C GLN A 442 -6.17 -15.48 23.33
N LYS A 443 -5.54 -14.29 23.34
CA LYS A 443 -6.07 -13.10 22.67
C LYS A 443 -6.32 -13.31 21.18
N ILE A 444 -5.42 -14.00 20.46
CA ILE A 444 -5.62 -14.32 19.03
C ILE A 444 -6.85 -15.24 18.83
N GLU A 445 -7.03 -16.25 19.69
CA GLU A 445 -8.21 -17.12 19.65
C GLU A 445 -9.50 -16.37 19.98
N ASP A 446 -9.46 -15.44 20.92
CA ASP A 446 -10.61 -14.62 21.27
C ASP A 446 -10.97 -13.65 20.13
N MET A 447 -9.96 -13.03 19.49
CA MET A 447 -10.14 -12.26 18.25
C MET A 447 -10.74 -13.13 17.13
N LYS A 448 -10.26 -14.37 16.94
CA LYS A 448 -10.79 -15.29 15.93
C LYS A 448 -12.27 -15.61 16.18
N LYS A 449 -12.64 -15.90 17.43
CA LYS A 449 -14.03 -16.19 17.82
C LYS A 449 -14.94 -15.02 17.52
N LEU A 450 -14.57 -13.80 17.96
CA LEU A 450 -15.34 -12.60 17.71
C LEU A 450 -15.46 -12.30 16.21
N TRP A 451 -14.37 -12.43 15.45
CA TRP A 451 -14.37 -12.26 14.00
C TRP A 451 -15.28 -13.25 13.27
N THR A 452 -15.27 -14.52 13.71
CA THR A 452 -16.14 -15.56 13.16
C THR A 452 -17.61 -15.25 13.47
N LEU A 453 -17.90 -14.82 14.71
CA LEU A 453 -19.25 -14.42 15.13
C LEU A 453 -19.78 -13.27 14.28
N HIS A 454 -18.98 -12.20 14.10
CA HIS A 454 -19.38 -11.07 13.26
C HIS A 454 -19.57 -11.48 11.80
N THR A 455 -18.67 -12.28 11.23
CA THR A 455 -18.77 -12.74 9.83
C THR A 455 -20.00 -13.62 9.58
N GLN A 456 -20.47 -14.35 10.59
CA GLN A 456 -21.70 -15.15 10.56
C GLN A 456 -22.95 -14.36 11.00
N GLY A 457 -22.79 -13.09 11.40
CA GLY A 457 -23.85 -12.24 11.94
C GLY A 457 -24.78 -11.62 10.89
N HIS A 458 -25.73 -10.82 11.39
CA HIS A 458 -26.96 -10.41 10.68
C HIS A 458 -26.80 -9.32 9.62
N SER A 459 -25.66 -8.64 9.54
CA SER A 459 -25.40 -7.68 8.46
C SER A 459 -25.20 -8.37 7.10
N ASN A 460 -24.77 -9.64 7.08
CA ASN A 460 -24.51 -10.37 5.84
C ASN A 460 -25.82 -10.71 5.06
N PRO A 461 -26.89 -11.23 5.71
CA PRO A 461 -28.18 -11.44 5.03
C PRO A 461 -28.80 -10.18 4.41
N SER A 462 -28.87 -9.06 5.15
CA SER A 462 -29.58 -7.86 4.68
C SER A 462 -28.91 -7.19 3.47
N TRP A 463 -27.58 -7.26 3.39
CA TRP A 463 -26.78 -6.57 2.38
C TRP A 463 -26.20 -7.50 1.31
N ASN A 464 -26.45 -8.81 1.38
CA ASN A 464 -26.01 -9.82 0.42
C ASN A 464 -24.51 -9.69 0.01
N ASN A 465 -23.61 -9.50 0.97
CA ASN A 465 -22.19 -9.24 0.73
C ASN A 465 -21.90 -8.05 -0.22
N MET A 466 -22.65 -6.95 -0.05
CA MET A 466 -22.57 -5.71 -0.84
C MET A 466 -21.15 -5.28 -1.24
N ARG A 467 -20.16 -5.36 -0.34
CA ARG A 467 -18.77 -4.98 -0.66
C ARG A 467 -17.82 -6.16 -0.48
N PRO A 468 -16.88 -6.37 -1.43
CA PRO A 468 -15.80 -7.32 -1.24
C PRO A 468 -14.92 -6.87 -0.07
N ARG A 469 -14.73 -7.76 0.90
CA ARG A 469 -13.93 -7.47 2.09
C ARG A 469 -12.46 -7.72 1.82
N PHE A 470 -11.71 -6.69 1.41
CA PHE A 470 -10.34 -6.90 0.92
C PHE A 470 -9.37 -7.44 1.98
N LEU A 471 -9.65 -7.23 3.26
CA LEU A 471 -8.85 -7.74 4.38
C LEU A 471 -9.30 -9.13 4.87
N GLN A 472 -10.48 -9.61 4.47
CA GLN A 472 -11.00 -10.91 4.91
C GLN A 472 -10.04 -12.06 4.55
N PRO A 473 -9.48 -12.17 3.32
CA PRO A 473 -8.52 -13.25 3.00
C PRO A 473 -7.26 -13.21 3.87
N VAL A 474 -6.82 -12.00 4.26
CA VAL A 474 -5.63 -11.77 5.09
C VAL A 474 -5.89 -12.24 6.51
N LEU A 475 -7.04 -11.86 7.09
CA LEU A 475 -7.44 -12.25 8.44
C LEU A 475 -7.73 -13.75 8.53
N GLN A 476 -8.40 -14.32 7.53
CA GLN A 476 -8.60 -15.77 7.44
C GLN A 476 -7.25 -16.50 7.45
N CYS A 477 -6.30 -16.06 6.60
CA CYS A 477 -4.95 -16.60 6.57
C CYS A 477 -4.23 -16.47 7.93
N PHE A 478 -4.30 -15.29 8.56
CA PHE A 478 -3.73 -15.06 9.89
C PHE A 478 -4.28 -16.04 10.91
N PHE A 479 -5.60 -16.14 11.01
CA PHE A 479 -6.28 -17.00 11.98
C PHE A 479 -6.11 -18.50 11.73
N ASP A 480 -5.92 -18.93 10.48
CA ASP A 480 -5.72 -20.35 10.17
C ASP A 480 -4.27 -20.78 10.33
N GLU A 481 -3.31 -19.93 9.96
CA GLU A 481 -1.90 -20.29 9.98
C GLU A 481 -1.23 -19.95 11.32
N HIS A 482 -1.82 -19.15 12.23
CA HIS A 482 -1.12 -18.69 13.45
C HIS A 482 -0.55 -19.81 14.34
N LYS A 483 -1.27 -20.94 14.50
CA LYS A 483 -0.78 -22.10 15.27
C LYS A 483 0.43 -22.75 14.60
N THR A 484 0.32 -22.98 13.30
CA THR A 484 1.38 -23.56 12.46
C THR A 484 2.59 -22.63 12.45
N ALA A 485 2.36 -21.34 12.24
CA ALA A 485 3.34 -20.27 12.25
C ALA A 485 4.16 -20.33 13.53
N ARG A 486 3.53 -20.36 14.71
CA ARG A 486 4.22 -20.49 16.01
C ARG A 486 5.11 -21.74 16.10
N ALA A 487 4.66 -22.89 15.59
CA ALA A 487 5.45 -24.11 15.58
C ALA A 487 6.65 -24.03 14.62
N THR A 488 6.50 -23.32 13.51
CA THR A 488 7.57 -23.05 12.51
C THR A 488 8.43 -21.81 12.83
N CYS A 489 8.06 -21.06 13.87
CA CYS A 489 8.71 -19.84 14.38
C CYS A 489 10.01 -20.02 15.19
N PRO A 490 10.69 -21.20 15.31
CA PRO A 490 12.07 -21.19 15.82
C PRO A 490 12.94 -20.20 15.04
N GLN A 491 12.62 -20.01 13.76
CA GLN A 491 13.18 -19.07 12.78
C GLN A 491 12.72 -17.63 13.08
N GLY A 492 13.52 -16.88 13.85
CA GLY A 492 13.29 -15.48 14.20
C GLY A 492 13.03 -15.22 15.68
N ARG A 493 13.17 -16.20 16.59
CA ARG A 493 13.01 -16.00 18.04
C ARG A 493 13.88 -14.89 18.61
N LYS A 494 15.02 -14.63 17.97
CA LYS A 494 15.91 -13.51 18.33
C LYS A 494 15.23 -12.15 18.17
N HIS A 495 14.34 -12.01 17.18
CA HIS A 495 13.73 -10.74 16.78
C HIS A 495 12.22 -10.67 17.08
N ILE A 496 11.58 -11.82 17.27
CA ILE A 496 10.15 -11.94 17.58
C ILE A 496 10.04 -12.36 19.05
N PRO A 497 9.57 -11.47 19.94
CA PRO A 497 9.46 -11.78 21.35
C PRO A 497 8.57 -13.02 21.58
N THR A 498 9.12 -14.01 22.30
CA THR A 498 8.34 -15.18 22.74
C THR A 498 7.33 -14.81 23.83
N THR A 499 7.64 -13.77 24.60
CA THR A 499 6.81 -13.19 25.66
C THR A 499 6.49 -11.73 25.32
N PRO A 500 5.21 -11.33 25.34
CA PRO A 500 4.80 -9.94 25.20
C PRO A 500 5.65 -9.01 26.09
N ARG A 501 6.12 -7.90 25.53
CA ARG A 501 6.58 -6.78 26.37
C ARG A 501 5.34 -6.09 26.93
N THR A 502 5.29 -5.93 28.24
CA THR A 502 4.22 -5.19 28.95
C THR A 502 4.53 -3.71 29.12
N ASP A 503 5.74 -3.29 28.73
CA ASP A 503 6.32 -2.04 29.19
C ASP A 503 6.35 -1.02 28.03
N GLY A 504 5.36 -0.13 28.00
CA GLY A 504 5.27 0.99 27.04
C GLY A 504 3.84 1.29 26.60
N ALA A 505 3.54 2.57 26.32
CA ALA A 505 2.27 2.93 25.69
C ALA A 505 2.21 2.36 24.26
N PRO A 506 1.07 1.80 23.80
CA PRO A 506 0.92 1.23 22.45
C PRO A 506 1.44 2.14 21.32
N TYR A 507 1.15 3.43 21.45
CA TYR A 507 1.46 4.46 20.45
C TYR A 507 2.95 4.82 20.35
N ASP A 508 3.73 4.64 21.43
CA ASP A 508 5.19 4.83 21.38
C ASP A 508 5.86 3.84 20.42
N SER A 509 5.24 2.67 20.18
CA SER A 509 5.78 1.66 19.27
C SER A 509 5.54 1.97 17.78
N LEU A 510 4.49 2.74 17.47
CA LEU A 510 4.18 3.18 16.11
C LEU A 510 5.16 4.26 15.65
N HIS A 511 5.52 5.21 16.52
CA HIS A 511 6.49 6.26 16.20
C HIS A 511 7.95 5.79 16.19
N ARG A 512 8.26 4.62 16.77
CA ARG A 512 9.59 3.97 16.70
C ARG A 512 9.88 3.22 15.39
N GLY A 513 9.00 3.30 14.39
CA GLY A 513 9.11 2.53 13.14
C GLY A 513 10.27 2.94 12.21
N ASP A 514 11.10 3.89 12.62
CA ASP A 514 12.21 4.51 11.88
C ASP A 514 13.59 3.90 12.15
N ILE A 515 13.76 3.02 13.15
CA ILE A 515 15.10 2.60 13.59
C ILE A 515 15.85 1.75 12.54
N TYR A 516 15.13 1.12 11.61
CA TYR A 516 15.72 0.20 10.63
C TYR A 516 15.45 0.62 9.18
N THR A 517 15.89 1.83 8.82
CA THR A 517 15.90 2.29 7.42
C THR A 517 16.64 1.27 6.54
N PRO A 518 16.00 0.71 5.49
CA PRO A 518 16.57 -0.40 4.74
C PRO A 518 17.79 -0.03 3.89
N LEU A 519 18.23 1.24 3.86
CA LEU A 519 19.47 1.65 3.23
C LEU A 519 20.31 2.42 4.24
N ARG A 520 21.61 2.09 4.33
CA ARG A 520 22.56 2.89 5.09
C ARG A 520 22.84 4.17 4.32
N GLU A 521 22.34 5.29 4.82
CA GLU A 521 22.74 6.60 4.32
C GLU A 521 24.07 6.99 4.93
N ALA A 522 25.08 7.20 4.08
CA ALA A 522 26.35 7.70 4.53
C ALA A 522 26.28 9.23 4.66
N THR A 523 26.75 9.76 5.77
CA THR A 523 26.83 11.21 5.93
C THR A 523 27.80 11.80 4.89
N PRO A 524 27.63 13.08 4.49
CA PRO A 524 28.56 13.73 3.58
C PRO A 524 30.02 13.65 4.05
N SER A 525 30.25 13.69 5.36
CA SER A 525 31.58 13.51 5.96
C SER A 525 32.10 12.08 5.79
N GLN A 526 31.28 11.06 6.00
CA GLN A 526 31.67 9.66 5.76
C GLN A 526 32.02 9.43 4.29
N ILE A 527 31.22 9.97 3.35
CA ILE A 527 31.49 9.90 1.92
C ILE A 527 32.81 10.61 1.57
N ALA A 528 33.04 11.81 2.11
CA ALA A 528 34.28 12.57 1.90
C ALA A 528 35.51 11.81 2.43
N ASP A 529 35.38 11.18 3.59
CA ASP A 529 36.43 10.34 4.20
C ASP A 529 36.79 9.14 3.31
N TRP A 530 35.77 8.46 2.78
CA TRP A 530 35.97 7.36 1.84
C TRP A 530 36.59 7.83 0.53
N ARG A 531 36.20 8.99 0.00
CA ARG A 531 36.81 9.59 -1.20
C ARG A 531 38.27 9.99 -0.97
N ALA A 532 38.60 10.55 0.20
CA ALA A 532 39.98 10.86 0.58
C ALA A 532 40.84 9.60 0.68
N MET A 533 40.27 8.51 1.20
CA MET A 533 40.91 7.19 1.20
C MET A 533 41.15 6.69 -0.23
N LEU A 534 40.15 6.77 -1.11
CA LEU A 534 40.26 6.35 -2.52
C LEU A 534 41.34 7.12 -3.28
N ARG A 535 41.53 8.41 -2.97
CA ARG A 535 42.58 9.27 -3.55
C ARG A 535 43.97 9.05 -2.96
N GLY A 536 44.09 8.20 -1.93
CA GLY A 536 45.36 7.96 -1.24
C GLY A 536 45.83 9.13 -0.38
N GLU A 537 44.94 10.07 -0.03
CA GLU A 537 45.23 11.26 0.77
C GLU A 537 45.47 10.94 2.25
N ARG A 538 45.09 9.74 2.71
CA ARG A 538 45.38 9.22 4.05
C ARG A 538 46.60 8.28 4.03
N ASN A 539 47.66 8.66 4.76
CA ASN A 539 48.92 7.92 4.84
C ASN A 539 48.78 6.48 5.38
N GLY A 540 49.05 5.49 4.52
CA GLY A 540 49.84 4.27 4.76
C GLY A 540 49.38 3.18 5.76
N ARG A 541 48.68 3.52 6.85
CA ARG A 541 48.24 2.55 7.88
C ARG A 541 46.72 2.30 7.90
N TYR A 542 45.90 3.31 7.64
CA TYR A 542 44.43 3.16 7.68
C TYR A 542 43.86 2.46 6.44
N ALA A 543 44.45 2.66 5.26
CA ALA A 543 43.96 2.05 4.00
C ALA A 543 44.01 0.51 3.98
N ARG A 544 44.73 -0.15 4.91
CA ARG A 544 44.83 -1.62 4.99
C ARG A 544 43.77 -2.28 5.88
N VAL A 545 42.97 -1.50 6.61
CA VAL A 545 42.03 -2.03 7.63
C VAL A 545 40.56 -1.77 7.26
N VAL A 546 40.28 -1.05 6.17
CA VAL A 546 38.91 -0.73 5.77
C VAL A 546 38.32 -1.88 4.96
N SER A 547 37.20 -2.43 5.42
CA SER A 547 36.44 -3.43 4.66
C SER A 547 35.66 -2.73 3.56
N TRP A 548 35.85 -3.13 2.30
CA TRP A 548 35.08 -2.61 1.16
C TRP A 548 33.58 -2.88 1.27
N SER A 549 33.17 -3.84 2.11
CA SER A 549 31.75 -4.04 2.43
C SER A 549 31.12 -2.83 3.12
N ASP A 550 31.94 -1.99 3.75
CA ASP A 550 31.47 -0.85 4.53
C ASP A 550 31.44 0.44 3.70
N ALA A 551 31.82 0.35 2.42
CA ALA A 551 31.79 1.48 1.50
C ALA A 551 30.36 2.04 1.36
N PRO A 552 30.21 3.38 1.40
CA PRO A 552 28.99 4.07 1.04
C PRO A 552 28.52 3.64 -0.35
N ARG A 553 27.21 3.43 -0.50
CA ARG A 553 26.62 2.97 -1.77
C ARG A 553 26.77 4.01 -2.87
N GLU A 554 26.77 5.27 -2.49
CA GLU A 554 26.99 6.45 -3.33
C GLU A 554 28.34 6.41 -4.04
N LEU A 555 29.30 5.66 -3.50
CA LEU A 555 30.62 5.49 -4.08
C LEU A 555 30.74 4.26 -4.99
N LEU A 556 29.67 3.47 -5.15
CA LEU A 556 29.70 2.31 -6.05
C LEU A 556 30.05 2.69 -7.49
N PRO A 557 29.54 3.78 -8.10
CA PRO A 557 29.95 4.19 -9.45
C PRO A 557 31.46 4.47 -9.53
N GLU A 558 32.02 5.21 -8.58
CA GLU A 558 33.46 5.51 -8.52
C GLU A 558 34.31 4.27 -8.25
N ILE A 559 33.87 3.37 -7.35
CA ILE A 559 34.57 2.12 -7.01
C ILE A 559 34.54 1.15 -8.19
N LEU A 560 33.42 1.06 -8.90
CA LEU A 560 33.26 0.20 -10.08
C LEU A 560 33.83 0.83 -11.35
N LEU A 561 34.37 2.05 -11.25
CA LEU A 561 34.95 2.79 -12.36
C LEU A 561 33.95 3.05 -13.50
N LEU A 562 32.65 3.13 -13.19
CA LEU A 562 31.59 3.33 -14.18
C LEU A 562 31.63 4.74 -14.80
N ASP A 563 32.11 5.72 -14.02
CA ASP A 563 32.27 7.12 -14.44
C ASP A 563 33.74 7.52 -14.71
N TYR A 564 34.60 6.57 -15.12
CA TYR A 564 35.94 6.99 -15.53
C TYR A 564 35.85 7.83 -16.82
N PRO A 565 36.40 9.06 -16.83
CA PRO A 565 36.60 9.78 -18.09
C PRO A 565 37.42 8.85 -18.99
N ALA A 566 36.92 8.63 -20.22
CA ALA A 566 37.41 7.70 -21.23
C ALA A 566 38.82 7.17 -20.91
N VAL A 567 38.91 5.91 -20.49
CA VAL A 567 40.16 5.32 -19.97
C VAL A 567 41.31 5.68 -20.91
N ARG A 568 42.24 6.52 -20.44
CA ARG A 568 43.24 7.16 -21.29
C ARG A 568 44.19 6.08 -21.81
N MET A 569 43.93 5.60 -23.03
CA MET A 569 44.77 4.64 -23.74
C MET A 569 46.17 5.24 -23.88
N ARG A 570 47.17 4.51 -23.38
CA ARG A 570 48.57 4.89 -23.54
C ARG A 570 49.20 3.99 -24.59
N TRP A 571 50.27 4.48 -25.19
CA TRP A 571 50.98 3.79 -26.25
C TRP A 571 52.31 3.29 -25.70
N CYS A 572 52.67 2.06 -26.04
CA CYS A 572 54.02 1.62 -25.79
C CYS A 572 54.97 2.46 -26.64
N THR A 573 55.89 3.19 -26.01
CA THR A 573 56.84 4.09 -26.71
C THR A 573 57.75 3.33 -27.69
N TYR A 574 57.80 2.00 -27.61
CA TYR A 574 58.62 1.17 -28.49
C TYR A 574 57.85 0.57 -29.66
N CYS A 575 56.70 -0.06 -29.41
CA CYS A 575 55.97 -0.84 -30.40
C CYS A 575 54.56 -0.30 -30.69
N ASP A 576 54.22 0.87 -30.16
CA ASP A 576 52.95 1.57 -30.34
C ASP A 576 51.69 0.77 -29.96
N THR A 577 51.84 -0.33 -29.23
CA THR A 577 50.69 -1.09 -28.74
C THR A 577 49.91 -0.22 -27.75
N ARG A 578 48.62 0.00 -28.04
CA ARG A 578 47.71 0.73 -27.16
C ARG A 578 47.24 -0.19 -26.02
N SER A 579 47.43 0.25 -24.79
CA SER A 579 46.91 -0.44 -23.62
C SER A 579 46.68 0.52 -22.48
N VAL A 580 45.75 0.14 -21.60
CA VAL A 580 45.47 0.83 -20.34
C VAL A 580 46.44 0.41 -19.23
N VAL A 581 47.09 -0.75 -19.37
CA VAL A 581 48.05 -1.28 -18.39
C VAL A 581 49.43 -1.36 -19.03
N LEU A 582 50.11 -0.23 -19.15
CA LEU A 582 51.51 -0.16 -19.57
C LEU A 582 52.43 0.14 -18.39
N ARG A 583 53.58 -0.54 -18.33
CA ARG A 583 54.62 -0.31 -17.32
C ARG A 583 55.33 1.00 -17.59
N ARG A 584 55.69 1.74 -16.55
CA ARG A 584 56.49 2.96 -16.68
C ARG A 584 57.98 2.64 -16.62
N CYS A 585 58.82 3.45 -17.26
CA CYS A 585 60.26 3.40 -17.01
C CYS A 585 60.52 3.59 -15.50
N GLY A 586 61.31 2.71 -14.90
CA GLY A 586 61.60 2.77 -13.46
C GLY A 586 62.37 4.02 -13.03
N ALA A 587 63.13 4.62 -13.95
CA ALA A 587 63.88 5.86 -13.71
C ALA A 587 63.00 7.10 -13.98
N CYS A 588 62.77 7.49 -15.24
CA CYS A 588 62.06 8.74 -15.52
C CYS A 588 60.54 8.71 -15.28
N ARG A 589 59.92 7.52 -15.22
CA ARG A 589 58.46 7.32 -15.19
C ARG A 589 57.63 8.01 -16.30
N ARG A 590 58.28 8.65 -17.28
CA ARG A 590 57.66 9.40 -18.39
C ARG A 590 57.22 8.50 -19.54
N THR A 591 58.01 7.48 -19.88
CA THR A 591 57.75 6.55 -20.99
C THR A 591 57.03 5.27 -20.53
N HIS A 592 56.26 4.66 -21.44
CA HIS A 592 55.37 3.51 -21.16
C HIS A 592 55.70 2.31 -22.04
N TYR A 593 55.65 1.10 -21.49
CA TYR A 593 56.01 -0.15 -22.17
C TYR A 593 54.99 -1.25 -21.93
N CYS A 594 54.67 -2.02 -22.97
CA CYS A 594 53.80 -3.19 -22.83
C CYS A 594 54.48 -4.34 -22.07
N GLY A 595 55.82 -4.37 -22.06
CA GLY A 595 56.59 -5.40 -21.36
C GLY A 595 58.07 -5.04 -21.18
N LYS A 596 58.79 -5.90 -20.44
CA LYS A 596 60.23 -5.73 -20.18
C LYS A 596 61.06 -5.74 -21.47
N ASP A 597 60.62 -6.47 -22.49
CA ASP A 597 61.37 -6.58 -23.74
C ASP A 597 61.34 -5.28 -24.54
N CYS A 598 60.16 -4.66 -24.66
CA CYS A 598 60.02 -3.34 -25.27
C CYS A 598 60.78 -2.26 -24.49
N GLN A 599 60.78 -2.34 -23.16
CA GLN A 599 61.60 -1.46 -22.34
C GLN A 599 63.10 -1.64 -22.61
N ARG A 600 63.59 -2.89 -22.67
CA ARG A 600 65.02 -3.17 -22.91
C ARG A 600 65.47 -2.72 -24.30
N LYS A 601 64.62 -2.93 -25.32
CA LYS A 601 64.93 -2.49 -26.69
C LYS A 601 64.96 -0.97 -26.79
N HIS A 602 63.92 -0.28 -26.32
CA HIS A 602 63.90 1.19 -26.30
C HIS A 602 65.03 1.78 -25.44
N TRP A 603 65.39 1.13 -24.33
CA TRP A 603 66.51 1.53 -23.49
C TRP A 603 67.83 1.56 -24.27
N ARG A 604 68.10 0.50 -25.06
CA ARG A 604 69.31 0.41 -25.89
C ARG A 604 69.28 1.32 -27.12
N GLU A 605 68.10 1.60 -27.67
CA GLU A 605 67.91 2.38 -28.89
C GLU A 605 67.97 3.91 -28.69
N GLY A 606 68.16 4.38 -27.45
CA GLY A 606 68.39 5.80 -27.18
C GLY A 606 67.76 6.30 -25.90
N HIS A 607 66.77 5.60 -25.33
CA HIS A 607 66.15 6.09 -24.10
C HIS A 607 67.13 6.15 -22.92
N GLN A 608 68.22 5.36 -22.93
CA GLN A 608 69.25 5.43 -21.90
C GLN A 608 69.94 6.81 -21.80
N SER A 609 70.20 7.49 -22.92
CA SER A 609 70.79 8.84 -22.92
C SER A 609 69.76 9.90 -22.55
N ASP A 610 68.51 9.69 -22.95
CA ASP A 610 67.46 10.71 -22.87
C ASP A 610 66.61 10.57 -21.61
N CYS A 611 66.85 9.55 -20.79
CA CYS A 611 66.10 9.31 -19.57
C CYS A 611 66.58 10.27 -18.47
N PRO A 612 65.79 11.31 -18.10
CA PRO A 612 66.10 12.11 -16.93
C PRO A 612 66.00 11.18 -15.73
N ARG A 613 67.13 10.92 -15.10
CA ARG A 613 67.18 10.10 -13.88
C ARG A 613 66.68 10.94 -12.72
N ASP A 614 65.38 11.19 -12.70
CA ASP A 614 64.69 11.77 -11.55
C ASP A 614 64.66 10.71 -10.46
N TYR A 615 65.72 10.63 -9.66
CA TYR A 615 65.77 9.85 -8.43
C TYR A 615 64.99 10.62 -7.35
N LEU A 616 63.66 10.54 -7.40
CA LEU A 616 62.77 10.88 -6.28
C LEU A 616 62.20 9.60 -5.67
#